data_AF-A0AAN7BGB2-F1
#
_entry.id   AF-A0AAN7BGB2-F1
#
_cell.length_a   1.000
_cell.length_b   1.000
_cell.length_c   1.000
_cell.angle_alpha   90.00
_cell.angle_beta   90.00
_cell.angle_gamma   90.00
#
_symmetry.space_group_name_H-M   'P 1'
#
loop_
_entity.id
_entity.type
_entity.pdbx_description
1 polymer ?
#
loop_
_entity_poly.entity_id
_entity_poly.type
_entity_poly.pdbx_seq_one_letter_code
_entity_poly.pdbx_strand_id
1 'polypeptide(L)'
;MPVDFHDISVPLLTGEDNLEIWKSSLLDALEARGLDDYVLQVVPEPTDAVLAKTWHQERAMARHILRTTLMEPKIISLLKNNGWQMTEKDPKVTFDLVEKTIHTTGRINAAQMFLEFVQLRRSQFDSMHSYITRLTTLKARLTGLNCAIPEVGLMSVLLAGVKDSYP
;
A
#
# COMPACT_ATOMS: atom_id res chain seq x y z
N MET A 1 -32.98 22.17 -6.30
CA MET A 1 -33.08 20.70 -6.17
C MET A 1 -31.95 20.25 -5.25
N PRO A 2 -32.17 19.39 -4.26
CA PRO A 2 -31.09 18.81 -3.49
C PRO A 2 -30.39 17.78 -4.38
N VAL A 3 -29.08 17.91 -4.53
CA VAL A 3 -28.26 16.88 -5.17
C VAL A 3 -28.16 15.75 -4.16
N ASP A 4 -28.83 14.63 -4.45
CA ASP A 4 -28.64 13.38 -3.71
C ASP A 4 -27.20 12.93 -3.97
N PHE A 5 -26.30 13.25 -3.03
CA PHE A 5 -24.98 12.63 -3.00
C PHE A 5 -25.20 11.17 -2.61
N HIS A 6 -25.31 10.29 -3.62
CA HIS A 6 -25.15 8.86 -3.41
C HIS A 6 -23.93 8.63 -2.52
N ASP A 7 -24.14 7.86 -1.46
CA ASP A 7 -23.15 7.50 -0.46
C ASP A 7 -21.85 7.06 -1.16
N ILE A 8 -20.84 7.94 -1.20
CA ILE A 8 -19.54 7.61 -1.80
C ILE A 8 -18.94 6.50 -0.95
N SER A 9 -19.10 5.28 -1.43
CA SER A 9 -18.64 4.08 -0.74
C SER A 9 -17.14 3.95 -0.93
N VAL A 10 -16.40 4.19 0.15
CA VAL A 10 -14.95 4.02 0.16
C VAL A 10 -14.65 2.53 0.33
N PRO A 11 -13.89 1.88 -0.57
CA PRO A 11 -13.52 0.48 -0.41
C PRO A 11 -12.65 0.29 0.83
N LEU A 12 -12.61 -0.93 1.36
CA LEU A 12 -11.61 -1.27 2.38
C LEU A 12 -10.21 -1.29 1.77
N LEU A 13 -9.23 -0.79 2.50
CA LEU A 13 -7.83 -0.91 2.12
C LEU A 13 -7.39 -2.36 2.32
N THR A 14 -6.86 -2.99 1.27
CA THR A 14 -6.41 -4.39 1.30
C THR A 14 -4.90 -4.53 1.10
N GLY A 15 -4.27 -3.55 0.46
CA GLY A 15 -2.84 -3.56 0.22
C GLY A 15 -2.38 -2.48 -0.75
N GLU A 16 -1.19 -2.69 -1.33
CA GLU A 16 -0.62 -1.81 -2.36
C GLU A 16 -1.41 -1.87 -3.68
N ASP A 17 -2.03 -3.02 -3.96
CA ASP A 17 -2.81 -3.30 -5.16
C ASP A 17 -4.06 -2.42 -5.30
N ASN A 18 -4.65 -1.99 -4.19
CA ASN A 18 -5.81 -1.10 -4.20
C ASN A 18 -5.55 0.27 -3.56
N LEU A 19 -4.29 0.62 -3.25
CA LEU A 19 -3.93 1.86 -2.55
C LEU A 19 -4.41 3.11 -3.31
N GLU A 20 -4.16 3.19 -4.62
CA GLU A 20 -4.53 4.36 -5.43
C GLU A 20 -6.05 4.52 -5.54
N ILE A 21 -6.77 3.41 -5.75
CA ILE A 21 -8.25 3.42 -5.83
C ILE A 21 -8.82 3.82 -4.47
N TRP A 22 -8.32 3.21 -3.39
CA TRP A 22 -8.71 3.54 -2.02
C TRP A 22 -8.48 5.01 -1.70
N LYS A 23 -7.31 5.55 -2.05
CA LYS A 23 -6.94 6.94 -1.81
C LYS A 23 -7.87 7.89 -2.55
N SER A 24 -8.11 7.65 -3.85
CA SER A 24 -9.04 8.46 -4.64
C SER A 24 -10.43 8.45 -4.02
N SER A 25 -11.00 7.27 -3.75
CA SER A 25 -12.34 7.17 -3.18
C SER A 25 -12.46 7.77 -1.78
N LEU A 26 -11.41 7.68 -0.96
CA LEU A 26 -11.37 8.31 0.36
C LEU A 26 -11.39 9.83 0.24
N LEU A 27 -10.56 10.40 -0.64
CA LEU A 27 -10.50 11.83 -0.87
C LEU A 27 -11.83 12.35 -1.42
N ASP A 28 -12.42 11.67 -2.40
CA ASP A 28 -13.75 12.03 -2.94
C ASP A 28 -14.83 12.03 -1.83
N ALA A 29 -14.81 11.03 -0.94
CA ALA A 29 -15.77 10.92 0.16
C ALA A 29 -15.59 12.02 1.24
N LEU A 30 -14.35 12.44 1.47
CA LEU A 30 -14.02 13.53 2.39
C LEU A 30 -14.33 14.90 1.77
N GLU A 31 -13.98 15.12 0.51
CA GLU A 31 -14.25 16.35 -0.24
C GLU A 31 -15.75 16.61 -0.36
N ALA A 32 -16.55 15.58 -0.63
CA ALA A 32 -18.03 15.70 -0.64
C ALA A 32 -18.62 16.19 0.70
N ARG A 33 -17.84 16.15 1.78
CA ARG A 33 -18.19 16.63 3.12
C ARG A 33 -17.36 17.85 3.55
N GLY A 34 -16.46 18.36 2.71
CA GLY A 34 -15.53 19.45 3.01
C GLY A 34 -14.49 19.09 4.08
N LEU A 35 -14.04 17.84 4.12
CA LEU A 35 -13.17 17.30 5.18
C LEU A 35 -11.79 16.84 4.69
N ASP A 36 -11.51 16.92 3.40
CA ASP A 36 -10.28 16.45 2.76
C ASP A 36 -9.01 17.14 3.29
N ASP A 37 -9.13 18.41 3.66
CA ASP A 37 -8.05 19.17 4.29
C ASP A 37 -7.48 18.48 5.54
N TYR A 38 -8.30 17.78 6.32
CA TYR A 38 -7.86 17.11 7.54
C TYR A 38 -6.95 15.89 7.28
N VAL A 39 -6.88 15.36 6.07
CA VAL A 39 -5.93 14.31 5.69
C VAL A 39 -4.79 14.83 4.83
N LEU A 40 -5.05 15.85 4.01
CA LEU A 40 -4.05 16.43 3.10
C LEU A 40 -3.07 17.35 3.80
N GLN A 41 -3.53 18.14 4.78
CA GLN A 41 -2.72 19.17 5.42
C GLN A 41 -2.88 19.21 6.94
N VAL A 42 -1.94 19.90 7.61
CA VAL A 42 -1.99 20.11 9.05
C VAL A 42 -2.94 21.27 9.31
N VAL A 43 -4.19 20.96 9.66
CA VAL A 43 -5.19 21.97 10.05
C VAL A 43 -5.02 22.30 11.55
N PRO A 44 -4.58 23.52 11.92
CA PRO A 44 -4.39 23.92 13.31
C PRO A 44 -5.73 24.12 14.03
N GLU A 45 -5.73 23.97 15.35
CA GLU A 45 -6.91 24.23 16.18
C GLU A 45 -7.20 25.75 16.21
N PRO A 46 -8.45 26.19 15.95
CA PRO A 46 -8.83 27.58 16.06
C PRO A 46 -8.78 28.10 17.50
N THR A 47 -8.43 29.38 17.69
CA THR A 47 -8.47 30.05 19.01
C THR A 47 -9.88 30.41 19.47
N ASP A 48 -10.83 30.54 18.55
CA ASP A 48 -12.23 30.82 18.87
C ASP A 48 -12.94 29.54 19.34
N ALA A 49 -13.66 29.62 20.47
CA ALA A 49 -14.27 28.45 21.10
C ALA A 49 -15.40 27.81 20.27
N VAL A 50 -16.12 28.59 19.47
CA VAL A 50 -17.18 28.09 18.59
C VAL A 50 -16.55 27.37 17.41
N LEU A 51 -15.54 27.98 16.79
CA LEU A 51 -14.78 27.35 15.69
C LEU A 51 -14.03 26.10 16.16
N ALA A 52 -13.47 26.10 17.37
CA ALA A 52 -12.80 24.94 17.95
C ALA A 52 -13.77 23.75 18.07
N LYS A 53 -15.01 23.97 18.51
CA LYS A 53 -16.01 22.91 18.59
C LYS A 53 -16.30 22.28 17.22
N THR A 54 -16.51 23.10 16.20
CA THR A 54 -16.72 22.62 14.81
C THR A 54 -15.50 21.86 14.32
N TRP A 55 -14.30 22.39 14.52
CA TRP A 55 -13.03 21.75 14.19
C TRP A 55 -12.89 20.36 14.83
N HIS A 56 -13.22 20.22 16.12
CA HIS A 56 -13.18 18.92 16.81
C HIS A 56 -14.17 17.91 16.19
N GLN A 57 -15.36 18.37 15.79
CA GLN A 57 -16.37 17.52 15.17
C GLN A 57 -15.96 17.06 13.77
N GLU A 58 -15.50 17.99 12.93
CA GLU A 58 -15.03 17.72 11.58
C GLU A 58 -13.82 16.78 11.58
N ARG A 59 -12.83 17.06 12.43
CA ARG A 59 -11.66 16.20 12.61
C ARG A 59 -12.04 14.79 13.09
N ALA A 60 -12.99 14.70 14.01
CA ALA A 60 -13.49 13.40 14.48
C ALA A 60 -14.22 12.63 13.37
N MET A 61 -14.97 13.32 12.50
CA MET A 61 -15.66 12.75 11.35
C MET A 61 -14.66 12.24 10.30
N ALA A 62 -13.69 13.07 9.90
CA ALA A 62 -12.64 12.68 8.97
C ALA A 62 -11.88 11.44 9.47
N ARG A 63 -11.51 11.43 10.75
CA ARG A 63 -10.89 10.27 11.40
C ARG A 63 -11.79 9.04 11.37
N HIS A 64 -13.10 9.19 11.62
CA HIS A 64 -14.03 8.08 11.60
C HIS A 64 -14.10 7.44 10.22
N ILE A 65 -14.29 8.25 9.16
CA ILE A 65 -14.33 7.81 7.77
C ILE A 65 -13.02 7.10 7.39
N LEU A 66 -11.86 7.71 7.67
CA LEU A 66 -10.58 7.07 7.38
C LEU A 66 -10.47 5.72 8.10
N ARG A 67 -10.78 5.68 9.40
CA ARG A 67 -10.59 4.49 10.22
C ARG A 67 -11.49 3.32 9.80
N THR A 68 -12.73 3.55 9.37
CA THR A 68 -13.62 2.47 8.92
C THR A 68 -13.09 1.75 7.68
N THR A 69 -12.30 2.43 6.85
CA THR A 69 -11.67 1.83 5.66
C THR A 69 -10.43 0.99 5.96
N LEU A 70 -9.85 1.11 7.16
CA LEU A 70 -8.62 0.43 7.58
C LEU A 70 -8.90 -0.87 8.37
N MET A 71 -10.12 -1.39 8.32
CA MET A 71 -10.58 -2.49 9.19
C MET A 71 -10.09 -3.88 8.78
N GLU A 72 -9.41 -4.01 7.63
CA GLU A 72 -8.82 -5.26 7.19
C GLU A 72 -7.74 -5.76 8.20
N PRO A 73 -7.85 -6.98 8.75
CA PRO A 73 -6.95 -7.44 9.83
C PRO A 73 -5.45 -7.37 9.49
N LYS A 74 -5.10 -7.63 8.23
CA LYS A 74 -3.72 -7.54 7.74
C LYS A 74 -3.22 -6.09 7.77
N ILE A 75 -4.05 -5.14 7.35
CA ILE A 75 -3.71 -3.71 7.39
C ILE A 75 -3.60 -3.21 8.83
N ILE A 76 -4.54 -3.57 9.71
CA ILE A 76 -4.45 -3.21 11.13
C ILE A 76 -3.12 -3.69 11.73
N SER A 77 -2.77 -4.95 11.49
CA SER A 77 -1.54 -5.54 12.02
C SER A 77 -0.30 -4.85 11.46
N LEU A 78 -0.30 -4.58 10.15
CA LEU A 78 0.77 -3.87 9.47
C LEU A 78 0.97 -2.45 10.02
N LEU A 79 -0.10 -1.69 10.17
CA LEU A 79 -0.06 -0.32 10.71
C LEU A 79 0.42 -0.31 12.17
N LYS A 80 -0.09 -1.23 13.01
CA LYS A 80 0.38 -1.36 14.41
C LYS A 80 1.87 -1.65 14.49
N ASN A 81 2.38 -2.56 13.65
CA ASN A 81 3.81 -2.88 13.58
C ASN A 81 4.66 -1.69 13.11
N ASN A 82 4.06 -0.70 12.44
CA ASN A 82 4.70 0.53 11.99
C ASN A 82 4.39 1.73 12.91
N GLY A 83 3.90 1.49 14.12
CA GLY A 83 3.73 2.52 15.15
C GLY A 83 2.34 3.17 15.19
N TRP A 84 1.36 2.66 14.45
CA TRP A 84 -0.01 3.17 14.54
C TRP A 84 -0.63 2.89 15.90
N GLN A 85 -1.19 3.93 16.51
CA GLN A 85 -1.94 3.82 17.76
C GLN A 85 -3.44 3.94 17.46
N MET A 86 -4.25 3.00 17.98
CA MET A 86 -5.71 3.07 17.83
C MET A 86 -6.33 4.32 18.50
N THR A 87 -5.59 4.96 19.40
CA THR A 87 -5.95 6.20 20.08
C THR A 87 -5.56 7.46 19.31
N GLU A 88 -4.91 7.33 18.15
CA GLU A 88 -4.56 8.46 17.29
C GLU A 88 -5.81 9.29 16.98
N LYS A 89 -5.69 10.60 17.20
CA LYS A 89 -6.77 11.57 17.00
C LYS A 89 -6.59 12.37 15.71
N ASP A 90 -5.37 12.38 15.18
CA ASP A 90 -5.02 13.08 13.97
C ASP A 90 -5.26 12.20 12.72
N PRO A 91 -6.27 12.51 11.89
CA PRO A 91 -6.51 11.80 10.64
C PRO A 91 -5.33 11.93 9.66
N LYS A 92 -4.62 13.07 9.63
CA LYS A 92 -3.45 13.25 8.77
C LYS A 92 -2.31 12.32 9.16
N VAL A 93 -2.00 12.21 10.46
CA VAL A 93 -0.95 11.30 10.93
C VAL A 93 -1.27 9.86 10.54
N THR A 94 -2.53 9.46 10.66
CA THR A 94 -2.97 8.12 10.24
C THR A 94 -2.83 7.94 8.72
N PHE A 95 -3.26 8.91 7.92
CA PHE A 95 -3.19 8.87 6.46
C PHE A 95 -1.73 8.80 5.96
N ASP A 96 -0.85 9.69 6.44
CA ASP A 96 0.57 9.72 6.09
C ASP A 96 1.27 8.40 6.47
N LEU A 97 0.89 7.82 7.61
CA LEU A 97 1.41 6.52 8.05
C LEU A 97 0.96 5.39 7.12
N VAL A 98 -0.29 5.40 6.66
CA VAL A 98 -0.82 4.40 5.71
C VAL A 98 -0.02 4.43 4.42
N GLU A 99 0.14 5.60 3.80
CA GLU A 99 0.89 5.74 2.56
C GLU A 99 2.33 5.26 2.73
N LYS A 100 3.02 5.76 3.76
CA LYS A 100 4.40 5.36 4.06
C LYS A 100 4.53 3.86 4.25
N THR A 101 3.64 3.26 5.04
CA THR A 101 3.73 1.86 5.43
C THR A 101 3.48 0.93 4.26
N ILE A 102 2.45 1.20 3.46
CA ILE A 102 2.09 0.35 2.33
C ILE A 102 3.15 0.42 1.25
N HIS A 103 3.61 1.62 0.87
CA HIS A 103 4.71 1.76 -0.09
C HIS A 103 6.01 1.12 0.39
N THR A 104 6.35 1.24 1.67
CA THR A 104 7.56 0.62 2.24
C THR A 104 7.46 -0.91 2.18
N THR A 105 6.29 -1.46 2.54
CA THR A 105 6.05 -2.91 2.51
C THR A 105 6.09 -3.45 1.09
N GLY A 106 5.48 -2.74 0.14
CA GLY A 106 5.55 -3.05 -1.29
C GLY A 106 6.99 -3.12 -1.81
N ARG A 107 7.81 -2.11 -1.49
CA ARG A 107 9.24 -2.07 -1.86
C ARG A 107 10.06 -3.20 -1.24
N ILE A 108 9.83 -3.53 0.04
CA ILE A 108 10.52 -4.64 0.70
C ILE A 108 10.15 -5.96 0.02
N ASN A 109 8.87 -6.17 -0.29
CA ASN A 109 8.41 -7.37 -1.00
C ASN A 109 9.02 -7.47 -2.40
N ALA A 110 9.10 -6.36 -3.14
CA ALA A 110 9.77 -6.31 -4.45
C ALA A 110 11.27 -6.66 -4.33
N ALA A 111 11.97 -6.10 -3.33
CA ALA A 111 13.38 -6.37 -3.09
C ALA A 111 13.63 -7.84 -2.72
N GLN A 112 12.80 -8.42 -1.84
CA GLN A 112 12.89 -9.85 -1.50
C GLN A 112 12.64 -10.75 -2.71
N MET A 113 11.65 -10.41 -3.55
CA MET A 113 11.37 -11.13 -4.78
C MET A 113 12.52 -11.04 -5.79
N PHE A 114 13.16 -9.88 -5.89
CA PHE A 114 14.35 -9.69 -6.72
C PHE A 114 15.54 -10.51 -6.20
N LEU A 115 15.76 -10.55 -4.88
CA LEU A 115 16.77 -11.39 -4.26
C LEU A 115 16.52 -12.88 -4.52
N GLU A 116 15.27 -13.33 -4.38
CA GLU A 116 14.88 -14.70 -4.74
C GLU A 116 15.21 -14.99 -6.22
N PHE A 117 14.85 -14.05 -7.11
CA PHE A 117 15.10 -14.18 -8.55
C PHE A 117 16.59 -14.40 -8.86
N VAL A 118 17.50 -13.60 -8.29
CA VAL A 118 18.95 -13.73 -8.56
C VAL A 118 19.61 -14.91 -7.83
N GLN A 119 19.02 -15.36 -6.72
CA GLN A 119 19.54 -16.47 -5.92
C GLN A 119 18.97 -17.84 -6.34
N LEU A 120 18.00 -17.88 -7.25
CA LEU A 120 17.43 -19.13 -7.75
C LEU A 120 18.52 -20.03 -8.34
N ARG A 121 18.52 -21.32 -7.98
CA ARG A 121 19.46 -22.32 -8.51
C ARG A 121 18.70 -23.48 -9.15
N ARG A 122 19.22 -24.03 -10.25
CA ARG A 122 18.63 -25.19 -10.92
C ARG A 122 18.52 -26.39 -9.98
N SER A 123 19.51 -26.61 -9.11
CA SER A 123 19.58 -27.72 -8.16
C SER A 123 18.44 -27.74 -7.12
N GLN A 124 17.72 -26.63 -6.93
CA GLN A 124 16.58 -26.53 -6.00
C GLN A 124 15.27 -27.10 -6.58
N PHE A 125 15.28 -27.58 -7.83
CA PHE A 125 14.10 -28.04 -8.53
C PHE A 125 14.30 -29.45 -9.09
N ASP A 126 13.22 -30.19 -9.30
CA ASP A 126 13.29 -31.53 -9.88
C ASP A 126 13.61 -31.50 -11.38
N SER A 127 13.13 -30.46 -12.09
CA SER A 127 13.28 -30.35 -13.54
C SER A 127 13.74 -28.96 -13.99
N MET A 128 14.37 -28.92 -15.16
CA MET A 128 14.75 -27.66 -15.83
C MET A 128 13.51 -26.82 -16.16
N HIS A 129 12.41 -27.49 -16.53
CA HIS A 129 11.13 -26.85 -16.79
C HIS A 129 10.59 -26.15 -15.53
N SER A 130 10.57 -26.82 -14.37
CA SER A 130 10.11 -26.23 -13.10
C SER A 130 10.96 -25.02 -12.68
N TYR A 131 12.28 -25.10 -12.87
CA TYR A 131 13.21 -24.00 -12.62
C TYR A 131 12.91 -22.78 -13.52
N ILE A 132 12.80 -23.00 -14.84
CA ILE A 132 12.48 -21.94 -15.80
C ILE A 132 11.12 -21.33 -15.50
N THR A 133 10.09 -22.14 -15.20
CA THR A 133 8.75 -21.66 -14.85
C THR A 133 8.76 -20.76 -13.61
N ARG A 134 9.56 -21.08 -12.58
CA ARG A 134 9.70 -20.19 -11.42
C ARG A 134 10.39 -18.88 -11.78
N LEU A 135 11.48 -18.92 -12.56
CA LEU A 135 12.18 -17.72 -13.04
C LEU A 135 11.27 -16.79 -13.85
N THR A 136 10.50 -17.34 -14.79
CA THR A 136 9.60 -16.54 -15.64
C THR A 136 8.44 -15.97 -14.83
N THR A 137 7.93 -16.71 -13.85
CA THR A 137 6.91 -16.22 -12.92
C THR A 137 7.42 -15.05 -12.09
N LEU A 138 8.62 -15.16 -11.50
CA LEU A 138 9.24 -14.09 -10.74
C LEU A 138 9.51 -12.86 -11.61
N LYS A 139 10.02 -13.06 -12.84
CA LYS A 139 10.21 -11.98 -13.81
C LYS A 139 8.90 -11.26 -14.12
N ALA A 140 7.82 -11.99 -14.40
CA ALA A 140 6.52 -11.38 -14.70
C ALA A 140 5.99 -10.56 -13.52
N ARG A 141 6.12 -11.08 -12.29
CA ARG A 141 5.70 -10.38 -11.07
C ARG A 141 6.54 -9.13 -10.80
N LEU A 142 7.86 -9.19 -10.96
CA LEU A 142 8.75 -8.04 -10.83
C LEU A 142 8.44 -6.96 -11.87
N THR A 143 8.15 -7.34 -13.12
CA THR A 143 7.68 -6.40 -14.15
C THR A 143 6.36 -5.74 -13.73
N GLY A 144 5.43 -6.49 -13.15
CA GLY A 144 4.17 -5.94 -12.61
C GLY A 144 4.38 -4.93 -11.46
N LEU A 145 5.50 -5.03 -10.73
CA LEU A 145 5.93 -4.08 -9.69
C LEU A 145 6.83 -2.96 -10.24
N ASN A 146 6.79 -2.71 -11.55
CA ASN A 146 7.62 -1.72 -12.25
C ASN A 146 9.14 -1.96 -12.09
N CYS A 147 9.55 -3.19 -11.80
CA CYS A 147 10.94 -3.64 -11.69
C CYS A 147 11.29 -4.52 -12.90
N ALA A 148 11.23 -3.95 -14.09
CA ALA A 148 11.43 -4.70 -15.33
C ALA A 148 12.86 -5.28 -15.42
N ILE A 149 12.95 -6.60 -15.63
CA ILE A 149 14.23 -7.28 -15.81
C ILE A 149 14.51 -7.41 -17.32
N PRO A 150 15.58 -6.80 -17.84
CA PRO A 150 15.95 -6.94 -19.25
C PRO A 150 16.31 -8.38 -19.58
N GLU A 151 16.17 -8.77 -20.84
CA GLU A 151 16.43 -10.14 -21.30
C GLU A 151 17.85 -10.60 -20.98
N VAL A 152 18.85 -9.72 -21.14
CA VAL A 152 20.25 -9.98 -20.75
C VAL A 152 20.38 -10.31 -19.25
N GLY A 153 19.60 -9.65 -18.40
CA GLY A 153 19.56 -9.94 -16.97
C GLY A 153 18.97 -11.32 -16.66
N LEU A 154 17.90 -11.70 -17.36
CA LEU A 154 17.31 -13.04 -17.26
C LEU A 154 18.32 -14.12 -17.70
N MET A 155 18.99 -13.92 -18.84
CA MET A 155 20.00 -14.86 -19.33
C MET A 155 21.16 -15.01 -18.35
N SER A 156 21.61 -13.91 -17.74
CA SER A 156 22.68 -13.92 -16.74
C SER A 156 22.31 -14.75 -15.50
N VAL A 157 21.08 -14.58 -15.00
CA VAL A 157 20.56 -15.34 -13.85
C VAL A 157 20.38 -16.81 -14.21
N LEU A 158 19.84 -17.11 -15.40
CA LEU A 158 19.67 -18.48 -15.88
C LEU A 158 21.01 -19.19 -15.94
N LEU A 159 22.00 -18.62 -16.62
CA LEU A 159 23.35 -19.18 -16.75
C LEU A 159 24.03 -19.35 -15.39
N ALA A 160 23.92 -18.35 -14.51
CA ALA A 160 24.46 -18.45 -13.15
C ALA A 160 23.81 -19.58 -12.35
N GLY A 161 22.50 -19.80 -12.51
CA GLY A 161 21.77 -20.82 -11.77
C GLY A 161 21.95 -22.25 -12.25
N VAL A 162 22.42 -22.47 -13.49
CA VAL A 162 22.81 -23.80 -14.01
C VAL A 162 24.31 -24.09 -13.92
N LYS A 163 25.15 -23.09 -13.65
CA LYS A 163 26.62 -23.22 -13.64
C LYS A 163 27.12 -24.37 -12.76
N ASP A 164 26.49 -24.59 -11.60
CA ASP A 164 26.89 -25.65 -10.66
C ASP A 164 26.21 -27.01 -10.97
N SER A 165 25.29 -27.05 -11.93
CA SER A 165 24.52 -28.25 -12.31
C SER A 165 25.03 -28.94 -13.58
N TYR A 166 26.00 -28.33 -14.28
CA TYR A 166 26.66 -28.88 -15.45
C TYR A 166 28.18 -28.71 -15.28
N PRO A 167 28.96 -29.81 -15.21
CA PRO A 167 30.42 -29.75 -15.10
C PRO A 167 31.10 -29.15 -16.34
#